data_AF-A0A9D9NDV7-F1
#
_entry.id   AF-A0A9D9NDV7-F1
#
_cell.length_a   1.000
_cell.length_b   1.000
_cell.length_c   1.000
_cell.angle_alpha   90.00
_cell.angle_beta   90.00
_cell.angle_gamma   90.00
#
_symmetry.space_group_name_H-M   'P 1'
#
loop_
_entity.id
_entity.type
_entity.pdbx_description
1 polymer ?
#
loop_
_entity_poly.entity_id
_entity_poly.type
_entity_poly.pdbx_seq_one_letter_code
_entity_poly.pdbx_strand_id
1 'polypeptide(L)'
;MSTSPRVAKTKAYLKEALISLLDTESFQDVTVKAICQKASVNRSTFYAYYSCPRDLIEEIEADILSKLPVYEYGSGKPFIDSFIPFMQYIKDNGATFRVLMAASVDESFAQTMVKTVMDKYDEFMNTNDKTEKTMSFLFCINGVVGIVREWIRMDFEYPVEKISKLIVDMAFRSVGLPYK
;
A
#
# COMPACT_ATOMS: atom_id res chain seq x y z
N MET A 1 -6.71 23.59 2.44
CA MET A 1 -6.38 24.25 3.73
C MET A 1 -5.04 23.70 4.19
N SER A 2 -4.06 24.54 4.48
CA SER A 2 -2.73 24.10 4.92
C SER A 2 -2.80 23.49 6.31
N THR A 3 -2.60 22.19 6.42
CA THR A 3 -2.51 21.48 7.71
C THR A 3 -1.33 22.04 8.51
N SER A 4 -1.56 22.49 9.74
CA SER A 4 -0.49 23.03 10.59
C SER A 4 0.64 21.99 10.75
N PRO A 5 1.93 22.38 10.72
CA PRO A 5 3.05 21.47 10.95
C PRO A 5 2.93 20.67 12.25
N ARG A 6 2.30 21.26 13.27
CA ARG A 6 2.01 20.59 14.54
C ARG A 6 1.02 19.43 14.38
N VAL A 7 -0.01 19.60 13.56
CA VAL A 7 -1.03 18.57 13.31
C VAL A 7 -0.38 17.40 12.55
N ALA A 8 0.38 17.69 11.50
CA ALA A 8 1.08 16.67 10.72
C ALA A 8 2.03 15.84 11.60
N LYS A 9 2.79 16.53 12.47
CA LYS A 9 3.72 15.87 13.41
C LYS A 9 2.99 14.97 14.42
N THR A 10 1.89 15.43 15.00
CA THR A 10 1.09 14.63 15.93
C THR A 10 0.51 13.38 15.24
N LYS A 11 -0.04 13.54 14.03
CA LYS A 11 -0.55 12.41 13.24
C LYS A 11 0.56 11.41 12.92
N ALA A 12 1.76 11.87 12.57
CA ALA A 12 2.89 10.99 12.32
C ALA A 12 3.25 10.13 13.55
N TYR A 13 3.31 10.74 14.75
CA TYR A 13 3.56 9.99 15.99
C TYR A 13 2.47 8.98 16.33
N LEU A 14 1.20 9.32 16.06
CA LEU A 14 0.10 8.39 16.23
C LEU A 14 0.22 7.20 15.27
N LYS A 15 0.53 7.45 14.00
CA LYS A 15 0.73 6.41 12.98
C LYS A 15 1.89 5.48 13.34
N GLU A 16 3.03 6.05 13.72
CA GLU A 16 4.22 5.30 14.15
C GLU A 16 3.93 4.44 15.39
N ALA A 17 3.20 4.99 16.37
CA ALA A 17 2.77 4.25 17.55
C ALA A 17 1.88 3.06 17.20
N LEU A 18 0.89 3.24 16.33
CA LEU A 18 0.01 2.15 15.90
C LEU A 18 0.80 1.04 15.18
N ILE A 19 1.66 1.40 14.21
CA ILE A 19 2.48 0.40 13.50
C ILE A 19 3.40 -0.36 14.45
N SER A 20 4.01 0.34 15.42
CA SER A 20 4.87 -0.28 16.43
C SER A 20 4.12 -1.26 17.34
N LEU A 21 2.84 -1.01 17.63
CA LEU A 21 2.02 -1.90 18.43
C LEU A 21 1.66 -3.15 17.62
N LEU A 22 1.23 -2.96 16.37
CA LEU A 22 0.84 -4.04 15.45
C LEU A 22 1.98 -4.98 15.04
N ASP A 23 3.22 -4.60 15.29
CA ASP A 23 4.37 -5.50 15.15
C ASP A 23 4.38 -6.62 16.22
N THR A 24 3.69 -6.40 17.35
CA THR A 24 3.72 -7.30 18.53
C THR A 24 2.37 -7.81 18.97
N GLU A 25 1.26 -7.17 18.58
CA GLU A 25 -0.10 -7.54 18.99
C GLU A 25 -1.08 -7.49 17.82
N SER A 26 -2.21 -8.19 17.94
CA SER A 26 -3.26 -8.17 16.91
C SER A 26 -3.97 -6.82 16.91
N PHE A 27 -4.47 -6.39 15.74
CA PHE A 27 -5.21 -5.13 15.62
C PHE A 27 -6.42 -5.04 16.57
N GLN A 28 -7.07 -6.16 16.85
CA GLN A 28 -8.23 -6.22 17.76
C GLN A 28 -7.86 -5.92 19.22
N ASP A 29 -6.61 -6.14 19.61
CA ASP A 29 -6.12 -5.92 20.97
C ASP A 29 -5.59 -4.48 21.18
N VAL A 30 -5.31 -3.76 20.08
CA VAL A 30 -4.81 -2.40 20.14
C VAL A 30 -5.89 -1.44 20.66
N THR A 31 -5.57 -0.74 21.75
CA THR A 31 -6.47 0.25 22.35
C THR A 31 -5.99 1.69 22.11
N VAL A 32 -6.93 2.65 22.09
CA VAL A 32 -6.61 4.09 22.09
C VAL A 32 -5.66 4.46 23.24
N LYS A 33 -5.78 3.80 24.39
CA LYS A 33 -4.87 3.98 25.53
C LYS A 33 -3.43 3.64 25.16
N ALA A 34 -3.20 2.46 24.58
CA ALA A 34 -1.89 1.97 24.21
C ALA A 34 -1.25 2.89 23.16
N ILE A 35 -2.01 3.27 22.13
CA ILE A 35 -1.55 4.21 21.10
C ILE A 35 -1.13 5.55 21.71
N CYS A 36 -1.99 6.15 22.55
CA CYS A 36 -1.69 7.43 23.20
C CYS A 36 -0.44 7.37 24.09
N GLN A 37 -0.29 6.28 24.85
CA GLN A 37 0.89 6.07 25.70
C GLN A 37 2.16 5.94 24.87
N LYS A 38 2.13 5.14 23.80
CA LYS A 38 3.27 4.91 22.91
C LYS A 38 3.65 6.19 22.15
N ALA A 39 2.67 6.96 21.67
CA ALA A 39 2.89 8.23 20.97
C ALA A 39 3.22 9.42 21.90
N SER A 40 3.17 9.23 23.23
CA SER A 40 3.34 10.30 24.22
C SER A 40 2.38 11.48 24.01
N VAL A 41 1.10 11.19 23.75
CA VAL A 41 0.03 12.19 23.57
C VAL A 41 -1.15 11.93 24.49
N ASN A 42 -1.93 12.98 24.75
CA ASN A 42 -3.16 12.85 25.54
C ASN A 42 -4.28 12.18 24.71
N ARG A 43 -5.19 11.46 25.37
CA ARG A 43 -6.37 10.88 24.71
C ARG A 43 -7.23 11.92 24.00
N SER A 44 -7.39 13.11 24.59
CA SER A 44 -8.10 14.23 23.95
C SER A 44 -7.45 14.64 22.62
N THR A 45 -6.14 14.48 22.49
CA THR A 45 -5.41 14.73 21.23
C THR A 45 -5.70 13.64 20.19
N PHE A 46 -5.77 12.37 20.59
CA PHE A 46 -6.20 11.29 19.69
C PHE A 46 -7.62 11.56 19.17
N TYR A 47 -8.57 11.80 20.08
CA TYR A 47 -9.97 12.04 19.74
C TYR A 47 -10.23 13.35 18.98
N ALA A 48 -9.25 14.25 18.90
CA ALA A 48 -9.32 15.42 18.04
C ALA A 48 -9.15 15.06 16.54
N TYR A 49 -8.60 13.89 16.23
CA TYR A 49 -8.31 13.46 14.85
C TYR A 49 -8.96 12.12 14.47
N TYR A 50 -9.17 11.23 15.45
CA TYR A 50 -9.62 9.86 15.23
C TYR A 50 -10.63 9.43 16.29
N SER A 51 -11.69 8.74 15.89
CA SER A 51 -12.69 8.18 16.80
C SER A 51 -12.24 6.83 17.38
N CYS A 52 -11.47 6.06 16.62
CA CYS A 52 -10.97 4.76 17.02
C CYS A 52 -9.65 4.39 16.30
N PRO A 53 -8.96 3.30 16.70
CA PRO A 53 -7.76 2.82 16.00
C PRO A 53 -7.97 2.52 14.51
N ARG A 54 -9.19 2.16 14.09
CA ARG A 54 -9.52 1.87 12.69
C ARG A 54 -9.38 3.09 11.80
N ASP A 55 -9.87 4.25 12.24
CA ASP A 55 -9.71 5.50 11.49
C ASP A 55 -8.22 5.82 11.22
N LEU A 56 -7.35 5.47 12.17
CA LEU A 56 -5.91 5.71 12.06
C LEU A 56 -5.25 4.74 11.08
N ILE A 57 -5.59 3.44 11.10
CA ILE A 57 -5.05 2.47 10.12
C ILE A 57 -5.56 2.79 8.72
N GLU A 58 -6.83 3.18 8.57
CA GLU A 58 -7.40 3.59 7.27
C GLU A 58 -6.72 4.82 6.69
N GLU A 59 -6.33 5.80 7.52
CA GLU A 59 -5.54 6.93 7.03
C GLU A 59 -4.14 6.49 6.56
N ILE A 60 -3.49 5.53 7.25
CA ILE A 60 -2.20 4.96 6.81
C ILE A 60 -2.37 4.22 5.47
N GLU A 61 -3.40 3.40 5.35
CA GLU A 61 -3.72 2.68 4.11
C GLU A 61 -3.97 3.67 2.96
N ALA A 62 -4.79 4.70 3.18
CA ALA A 62 -5.09 5.74 2.20
C ALA A 62 -3.82 6.51 1.77
N ASP A 63 -2.94 6.86 2.71
CA ASP A 63 -1.66 7.50 2.40
C ASP A 63 -0.82 6.62 1.46
N ILE A 64 -0.77 5.30 1.69
CA ILE A 64 -0.04 4.36 0.82
C ILE A 64 -0.71 4.22 -0.54
N LEU A 65 -2.03 4.05 -0.59
CA LEU A 65 -2.78 3.91 -1.84
C LEU A 65 -2.65 5.16 -2.72
N SER A 66 -2.49 6.35 -2.11
CA SER A 66 -2.21 7.60 -2.82
C SER A 66 -0.85 7.60 -3.56
N LYS A 67 0.08 6.74 -3.14
CA LYS A 67 1.42 6.58 -3.74
C LYS A 67 1.49 5.50 -4.82
N LEU A 68 0.40 4.75 -5.04
CA LEU A 68 0.38 3.73 -6.09
C LEU A 68 0.71 4.35 -7.46
N PRO A 69 1.66 3.77 -8.21
CA PRO A 69 2.04 4.31 -9.50
C PRO A 69 0.86 4.22 -10.46
N VAL A 70 0.55 5.34 -11.10
CA VAL A 70 -0.43 5.39 -12.18
C VAL A 70 0.33 5.24 -13.50
N TYR A 71 -0.02 4.23 -14.28
CA TYR A 71 0.50 4.13 -15.64
C TYR A 71 -0.34 5.03 -16.55
N GLU A 72 0.27 6.10 -17.02
CA GLU A 72 -0.34 6.97 -18.03
C GLU A 72 -0.15 6.36 -19.41
N TYR A 73 -1.15 5.61 -19.87
CA TYR A 73 -1.14 5.02 -21.21
C TYR A 73 -0.96 6.11 -22.28
N GLY A 74 0.01 5.92 -23.18
CA GLY A 74 0.32 6.89 -24.24
C GLY A 74 1.26 8.04 -23.85
N SER A 75 1.72 8.10 -22.59
CA SER A 75 2.73 9.10 -22.15
C SER A 75 4.11 8.90 -22.79
N GLY A 76 4.38 7.71 -23.35
CA GLY A 76 5.69 7.32 -23.89
C GLY A 76 6.74 7.03 -22.82
N LYS A 77 6.39 7.13 -21.54
CA LYS A 77 7.28 6.80 -20.42
C LYS A 77 7.14 5.33 -20.04
N PRO A 78 8.25 4.59 -19.87
CA PRO A 78 8.23 3.23 -19.35
C PRO A 78 7.57 3.15 -17.97
N PHE A 79 6.67 2.19 -17.75
CA PHE A 79 6.03 1.99 -16.44
C PHE A 79 7.04 1.77 -15.31
N ILE A 80 8.19 1.14 -15.64
CA ILE A 80 9.27 0.86 -14.69
C ILE A 80 9.81 2.13 -14.00
N ASP A 81 9.76 3.29 -14.66
CA ASP A 81 10.25 4.56 -14.12
C ASP A 81 9.40 5.07 -12.94
N SER A 82 8.10 4.73 -12.93
CA SER A 82 7.20 5.00 -11.80
C SER A 82 7.17 3.84 -10.80
N PHE A 83 7.43 2.61 -11.25
CA PHE A 83 7.35 1.42 -10.42
C PHE A 83 8.55 1.25 -9.48
N ILE A 84 9.78 1.56 -9.93
CA ILE A 84 10.99 1.48 -9.07
C ILE A 84 10.87 2.41 -7.85
N PRO A 85 10.50 3.71 -7.99
CA PRO A 85 10.31 4.58 -6.82
C PRO A 85 9.25 4.07 -5.84
N PHE A 86 8.17 3.48 -6.34
CA PHE A 86 7.16 2.87 -5.48
C PHE A 86 7.71 1.65 -4.72
N MET A 87 8.47 0.78 -5.38
CA MET A 87 9.11 -0.37 -4.74
C MET A 87 10.18 0.06 -3.72
N GLN A 88 10.89 1.17 -3.98
CA GLN A 88 11.79 1.79 -3.00
C GLN A 88 11.01 2.31 -1.79
N TYR A 89 9.88 2.99 -2.02
CA TYR A 89 8.99 3.44 -0.95
C TYR A 89 8.49 2.29 -0.08
N ILE A 90 8.15 1.14 -0.67
CA ILE A 90 7.79 -0.08 0.07
C ILE A 90 8.93 -0.51 1.01
N LYS A 91 10.16 -0.57 0.47
CA LYS A 91 11.34 -0.97 1.24
C LYS A 91 11.64 0.01 2.38
N ASP A 92 11.61 1.31 2.10
CA ASP A 92 11.87 2.37 3.08
C ASP A 92 10.83 2.39 4.21
N ASN A 93 9.61 1.91 3.93
CA ASN A 93 8.50 1.81 4.89
C ASN A 93 8.20 0.35 5.27
N GLY A 94 9.23 -0.51 5.24
CA GLY A 94 9.06 -1.96 5.35
C GLY A 94 8.31 -2.43 6.60
N ALA A 95 8.48 -1.77 7.75
CA ALA A 95 7.73 -2.09 8.97
C ALA A 95 6.21 -1.90 8.78
N THR A 96 5.80 -0.78 8.21
CA THR A 96 4.39 -0.49 7.90
C THR A 96 3.83 -1.50 6.90
N PHE A 97 4.57 -1.78 5.82
CA PHE A 97 4.13 -2.76 4.83
C PHE A 97 4.09 -4.18 5.36
N ARG A 98 5.02 -4.57 6.26
CA ARG A 98 4.97 -5.87 6.97
C ARG A 98 3.66 -6.02 7.73
N VAL A 99 3.31 -5.02 8.53
CA VAL A 99 2.06 -4.98 9.31
C VAL A 99 0.85 -5.05 8.38
N LEU A 100 0.74 -4.16 7.40
CA LEU A 100 -0.44 -4.06 6.56
C LEU A 100 -0.63 -5.24 5.59
N MET A 101 0.46 -5.87 5.14
CA MET A 101 0.43 -7.01 4.22
C MET A 101 0.37 -8.37 4.94
N ALA A 102 0.56 -8.38 6.27
CA ALA A 102 0.36 -9.56 7.09
C ALA A 102 -1.12 -9.92 7.12
N ALA A 103 -1.42 -11.21 6.97
CA ALA A 103 -2.80 -11.71 6.92
C ALA A 103 -3.60 -11.46 8.23
N SER A 104 -2.92 -11.07 9.31
CA SER A 104 -3.45 -10.95 10.67
C SER A 104 -4.02 -9.57 11.02
N VAL A 105 -3.76 -8.53 10.23
CA VAL A 105 -4.17 -7.16 10.58
C VAL A 105 -5.57 -6.85 10.07
N ASP A 106 -5.90 -7.33 8.87
CA ASP A 106 -7.23 -7.47 8.26
C ASP A 106 -6.94 -7.85 6.79
N GLU A 107 -7.59 -8.87 6.24
CA GLU A 107 -7.39 -9.28 4.83
C GLU A 107 -7.73 -8.14 3.83
N SER A 108 -8.33 -7.06 4.35
CA SER A 108 -8.80 -5.89 3.63
C SER A 108 -7.71 -5.07 2.94
N PHE A 109 -6.49 -4.89 3.47
CA PHE A 109 -5.55 -3.96 2.82
C PHE A 109 -5.03 -4.46 1.47
N ALA A 110 -4.57 -5.72 1.40
CA ALA A 110 -4.12 -6.31 0.15
C ALA A 110 -5.26 -6.36 -0.89
N GLN A 111 -6.47 -6.70 -0.45
CA GLN A 111 -7.68 -6.68 -1.30
C GLN A 111 -8.04 -5.26 -1.76
N THR A 112 -7.91 -4.27 -0.87
CA THR A 112 -8.16 -2.86 -1.16
C THR A 112 -7.13 -2.31 -2.15
N MET A 113 -5.88 -2.74 -2.06
CA MET A 113 -4.84 -2.42 -3.04
C MET A 113 -5.17 -3.00 -4.41
N VAL A 114 -5.52 -4.29 -4.47
CA VAL A 114 -5.99 -4.94 -5.71
C VAL A 114 -7.17 -4.15 -6.29
N LYS A 115 -8.21 -3.90 -5.49
CA LYS A 115 -9.40 -3.17 -5.92
C LYS A 115 -9.07 -1.76 -6.42
N THR A 116 -8.25 -1.01 -5.68
CA THR A 116 -7.86 0.36 -6.04
C THR A 116 -7.14 0.40 -7.38
N VAL A 117 -6.27 -0.59 -7.65
CA VAL A 117 -5.60 -0.71 -8.94
C VAL A 117 -6.58 -1.13 -10.04
N MET A 118 -7.49 -2.07 -9.77
CA MET A 118 -8.56 -2.45 -10.71
C MET A 118 -9.44 -1.26 -11.10
N ASP A 119 -9.91 -0.49 -10.12
CA ASP A 119 -10.80 0.67 -10.34
C ASP A 119 -10.10 1.74 -11.20
N LYS A 120 -8.82 2.02 -10.93
CA LYS A 120 -8.01 2.94 -11.74
C LYS A 120 -7.84 2.46 -13.19
N TYR A 121 -7.81 1.15 -13.43
CA TYR A 121 -7.61 0.57 -14.76
C TYR A 121 -8.91 0.35 -15.54
N ASP A 122 -10.06 0.14 -14.89
CA ASP A 122 -11.37 0.02 -15.56
C ASP A 122 -11.69 1.30 -16.36
N GLU A 123 -11.30 2.48 -15.85
CA GLU A 123 -11.40 3.76 -16.56
C GLU A 123 -10.64 3.77 -17.90
N PHE A 124 -9.54 3.01 -18.02
CA PHE A 124 -8.73 2.91 -19.25
C PHE A 124 -9.15 1.74 -20.16
N MET A 125 -9.89 0.77 -19.64
CA MET A 125 -10.20 -0.50 -20.31
C MET A 125 -11.60 -0.48 -20.94
N ASN A 126 -11.87 0.53 -21.77
CA ASN A 126 -13.14 0.65 -22.49
C ASN A 126 -13.14 -0.22 -23.76
N THR A 127 -13.34 -1.54 -23.63
CA THR A 127 -13.29 -2.48 -24.77
C THR A 127 -14.41 -3.54 -24.75
N ASN A 128 -14.73 -4.07 -25.93
CA ASN A 128 -15.87 -4.98 -26.16
C ASN A 128 -15.75 -6.38 -25.52
N ASP A 129 -14.56 -6.79 -25.07
CA ASP A 129 -14.33 -8.05 -24.36
C ASP A 129 -13.84 -7.76 -22.93
N LYS A 130 -14.80 -7.52 -22.03
CA LYS A 130 -14.53 -7.11 -20.66
C LYS A 130 -14.05 -8.28 -19.80
N THR A 131 -14.44 -9.52 -20.10
CA THR A 131 -14.23 -10.67 -19.21
C THR A 131 -12.78 -11.15 -19.22
N GLU A 132 -12.21 -11.45 -20.40
CA GLU A 132 -10.84 -11.97 -20.50
C GLU A 132 -9.82 -10.96 -19.94
N LYS A 133 -10.01 -9.68 -20.26
CA LYS A 133 -9.16 -8.59 -19.79
C LYS A 133 -9.26 -8.36 -18.28
N THR A 134 -10.47 -8.39 -17.73
CA THR A 134 -10.68 -8.27 -16.28
C THR A 134 -9.98 -9.42 -15.55
N MET A 135 -10.13 -10.66 -16.04
CA MET A 135 -9.51 -11.83 -15.43
C MET A 135 -7.98 -11.82 -15.55
N SER A 136 -7.44 -11.42 -16.72
CA SER A 136 -5.99 -11.30 -16.93
C SER A 136 -5.38 -10.23 -16.03
N PHE A 137 -6.05 -9.08 -15.90
CA PHE A 137 -5.59 -8.00 -15.04
C PHE A 137 -5.71 -8.37 -13.55
N LEU A 138 -6.79 -9.05 -13.15
CA LEU A 138 -6.95 -9.58 -11.80
C LEU A 138 -5.85 -10.59 -11.45
N PHE A 139 -5.53 -11.51 -12.35
CA PHE A 139 -4.42 -12.45 -12.19
C PHE A 139 -3.09 -11.72 -12.04
N CYS A 140 -2.82 -10.75 -12.92
CA CYS A 140 -1.62 -9.92 -12.89
C CYS A 140 -1.43 -9.20 -11.55
N ILE A 141 -2.44 -8.44 -11.09
CA ILE A 141 -2.30 -7.64 -9.87
C ILE A 141 -2.20 -8.51 -8.61
N ASN A 142 -2.90 -9.65 -8.56
CA ASN A 142 -2.73 -10.60 -7.48
C ASN A 142 -1.32 -11.22 -7.47
N GLY A 143 -0.76 -11.52 -8.66
CA GLY A 143 0.62 -11.96 -8.80
C GLY A 143 1.63 -10.91 -8.29
N VAL A 144 1.44 -9.65 -8.67
CA VAL A 144 2.28 -8.52 -8.20
C VAL A 144 2.22 -8.40 -6.68
N VAL A 145 1.02 -8.36 -6.09
CA VAL A 145 0.84 -8.30 -4.63
C VAL A 145 1.48 -9.51 -3.95
N GLY A 146 1.30 -10.72 -4.50
CA GLY A 146 1.92 -11.94 -3.99
C GLY A 146 3.45 -11.87 -3.94
N ILE A 147 4.08 -11.41 -5.02
CA ILE A 147 5.55 -11.24 -5.08
C ILE A 147 6.02 -10.17 -4.08
N VAL A 148 5.32 -9.04 -3.98
CA VAL A 148 5.66 -7.98 -3.02
C VAL A 148 5.57 -8.49 -1.59
N ARG A 149 4.52 -9.25 -1.24
CA ARG A 149 4.36 -9.88 0.08
C ARG A 149 5.52 -10.81 0.41
N GLU A 150 5.93 -11.62 -0.56
CA GLU A 150 7.04 -12.56 -0.35
C GLU A 150 8.38 -11.82 -0.21
N TRP A 151 8.62 -10.79 -1.03
CA TRP A 151 9.83 -9.96 -0.92
C TRP A 151 9.92 -9.25 0.44
N ILE A 152 8.80 -8.79 0.99
CA ILE A 152 8.72 -8.22 2.35
C ILE A 152 9.04 -9.29 3.42
N ARG A 153 8.52 -10.52 3.27
CA ARG A 153 8.78 -11.64 4.19
C ARG A 153 10.24 -12.09 4.17
N MET A 154 10.89 -12.02 3.02
CA MET A 154 12.32 -12.28 2.83
C MET A 154 13.19 -11.11 3.28
N ASP A 155 12.65 -10.15 4.04
CA ASP A 155 13.32 -8.93 4.50
C ASP A 155 14.07 -8.18 3.39
N PHE A 156 13.42 -8.07 2.23
CA PHE A 156 13.91 -7.35 1.05
C PHE A 156 15.24 -7.90 0.49
N GLU A 157 15.45 -9.23 0.55
CA GLU A 157 16.68 -9.92 0.10
C GLU A 157 17.15 -9.50 -1.31
N TYR A 158 16.20 -9.27 -2.24
CA TYR A 158 16.53 -8.86 -3.60
C TYR A 158 16.64 -7.33 -3.73
N PRO A 159 17.60 -6.81 -4.53
CA PRO A 159 17.69 -5.38 -4.87
C PRO A 159 16.40 -4.87 -5.51
N VAL A 160 16.02 -3.63 -5.18
CA VAL A 160 14.77 -2.99 -5.62
C VAL A 160 14.67 -3.03 -7.15
N GLU A 161 15.74 -2.65 -7.85
CA GLU A 161 15.77 -2.60 -9.30
C GLU A 161 15.58 -3.98 -9.93
N LYS A 162 16.14 -5.03 -9.31
CA LYS A 162 16.03 -6.41 -9.82
C LYS A 162 14.61 -6.93 -9.67
N ILE A 163 14.02 -6.80 -8.49
CA ILE A 163 12.66 -7.28 -8.23
C ILE A 163 11.63 -6.46 -9.02
N SER A 164 11.82 -5.15 -9.15
CA SER A 164 10.95 -4.28 -9.96
C SER A 164 10.92 -4.71 -11.42
N LYS A 165 12.08 -4.94 -12.05
CA LYS A 165 12.16 -5.39 -13.44
C LYS A 165 11.47 -6.74 -13.62
N LEU A 166 11.74 -7.70 -12.73
CA LEU A 166 11.10 -9.01 -12.80
C LEU A 166 9.57 -8.93 -12.74
N ILE A 167 9.03 -8.15 -11.79
CA ILE A 167 7.58 -7.96 -11.65
C ILE A 167 6.99 -7.32 -12.91
N VAL A 168 7.61 -6.25 -13.41
CA VAL A 168 7.14 -5.55 -14.61
C VAL A 168 7.16 -6.48 -15.82
N ASP A 169 8.24 -7.23 -16.05
CA ASP A 169 8.35 -8.20 -17.14
C ASP A 169 7.27 -9.29 -17.06
N MET A 170 6.95 -9.78 -15.86
CA MET A 170 5.89 -10.77 -15.66
C MET A 170 4.50 -10.16 -15.89
N ALA A 171 4.27 -8.95 -15.38
CA ALA A 171 3.02 -8.23 -15.53
C ALA A 171 2.69 -8.00 -17.01
N PHE A 172 3.59 -7.37 -17.79
CA PHE A 172 3.38 -7.10 -19.22
C PHE A 172 3.10 -8.37 -20.03
N ARG A 173 3.80 -9.48 -19.74
CA ARG A 173 3.53 -10.79 -20.36
C ARG A 173 2.15 -11.34 -20.03
N SER A 174 1.68 -11.16 -18.80
CA SER A 174 0.38 -11.68 -18.34
C SER A 174 -0.83 -10.92 -18.90
N VAL A 175 -0.68 -9.64 -19.22
CA VAL A 175 -1.76 -8.80 -19.78
C VAL A 175 -1.66 -8.59 -21.29
N GLY A 176 -0.70 -9.24 -21.95
CA GLY A 176 -0.46 -9.12 -23.40
C GLY A 176 -0.08 -7.71 -23.85
N LEU A 177 0.36 -6.83 -22.94
CA LEU A 177 0.81 -5.49 -23.28
C LEU A 177 2.24 -5.57 -23.82
N PRO A 178 2.56 -4.87 -24.93
CA PRO A 178 3.90 -4.89 -25.49
C PRO A 178 4.90 -4.28 -24.51
N TYR A 179 6.00 -5.00 -24.25
CA TYR A 179 7.17 -4.49 -23.55
C TYR A 179 7.80 -3.39 -24.42
N LYS A 180 7.69 -2.13 -24.03
CA LYS A 180 8.40 -1.00 -24.66
C LYS A 180 9.05 -0.14 -23.60
#